data_AF-A0A7V5K924-F1
#
_entry.id   AF-A0A7V5K924-F1
#
_cell.length_a   1.000
_cell.length_b   1.000
_cell.length_c   1.000
_cell.angle_alpha   90.00
_cell.angle_beta   90.00
_cell.angle_gamma   90.00
#
_symmetry.space_group_name_H-M   'P 1'
#
loop_
_entity.id
_entity.type
_entity.pdbx_description
1 polymer ?
#
loop_
_entity_poly.entity_id
_entity_poly.type
_entity_poly.pdbx_seq_one_letter_code
_entity_poly.pdbx_strand_id
1 'polypeptide(L)' 'GSRVDRHAHIGQGRIGLGGFKALLRDPRFQDHPMVLETPKGPDLREDKRNLARLRCLLTA' A
#
# COMPACT_ATOMS: atom_id res chain seq x y z
N GLY A 1 9.43 -13.71 8.45
CA GLY A 1 8.39 -12.83 9.03
C GLY A 1 8.33 -13.05 10.53
N SER A 2 7.89 -12.07 11.31
CA SER A 2 7.77 -12.17 12.77
C SER A 2 6.61 -13.07 13.24
N ARG A 3 5.80 -13.62 12.32
CA ARG A 3 4.53 -14.31 12.61
C ARG A 3 3.59 -13.47 13.47
N VAL A 4 3.60 -12.16 13.22
CA VAL A 4 2.72 -11.20 13.87
C VAL A 4 1.99 -10.42 12.80
N ASP A 5 0.69 -10.24 13.00
CA ASP A 5 -0.15 -9.40 12.17
C ASP A 5 0.03 -7.93 12.56
N ARG A 6 1.09 -7.31 12.03
CA ARG A 6 1.42 -5.90 12.24
C ARG A 6 1.52 -5.18 10.90
N HIS A 7 0.49 -4.43 10.57
CA HIS A 7 0.45 -3.59 9.37
C HIS A 7 1.19 -2.27 9.61
N ALA A 8 1.82 -1.74 8.55
CA ALA A 8 2.49 -0.46 8.53
C ALA A 8 1.97 0.40 7.38
N HIS A 9 2.10 1.72 7.47
CA HIS A 9 1.76 2.59 6.34
C HIS A 9 2.65 2.32 5.12
N ILE A 10 2.16 2.72 3.94
CA ILE A 10 2.83 2.45 2.67
C ILE A 10 4.24 3.06 2.66
N GLY A 11 5.24 2.21 2.43
CA GLY A 11 6.66 2.56 2.44
C GLY A 11 7.33 2.61 3.82
N GLN A 12 6.59 2.43 4.92
CA GLN A 12 7.12 2.49 6.29
C GLN A 12 7.34 1.09 6.90
N GLY A 13 6.93 0.03 6.21
CA GLY A 13 7.21 -1.36 6.57
C GLY A 13 8.37 -1.96 5.77
N ARG A 14 8.65 -3.25 6.00
CA ARG A 14 9.77 -3.96 5.36
C ARG A 14 9.54 -4.36 3.90
N ILE A 15 8.30 -4.33 3.42
CA ILE A 15 7.97 -4.54 1.99
C ILE A 15 8.57 -3.40 1.13
N GLY A 16 8.63 -2.18 1.69
CA GLY A 16 9.14 -1.00 1.00
C GLY A 16 8.30 -0.58 -0.22
N LEU A 17 8.64 0.56 -0.81
CA LEU A 17 7.92 1.07 -1.99
C LEU A 17 8.15 0.23 -3.24
N GLY A 18 9.32 -0.41 -3.37
CA GLY A 18 9.64 -1.30 -4.50
C GLY A 18 8.69 -2.49 -4.61
N GLY A 19 8.35 -3.12 -3.48
CA GLY A 19 7.40 -4.23 -3.45
C GLY A 19 6.00 -3.80 -3.89
N PHE A 20 5.50 -2.66 -3.40
CA PHE A 20 4.21 -2.11 -3.86
C PHE A 20 4.25 -1.72 -5.34
N LYS A 21 5.35 -1.13 -5.82
CA LYS A 21 5.51 -0.78 -7.25
C LYS A 21 5.45 -2.02 -8.14
N ALA A 22 6.10 -3.11 -7.72
CA ALA A 22 6.03 -4.38 -8.44
C ALA A 22 4.62 -4.95 -8.47
N LEU A 23 3.94 -5.02 -7.31
CA LEU A 23 2.56 -5.54 -7.21
C LEU A 23 1.57 -4.73 -8.06
N LEU A 24 1.60 -3.39 -7.95
CA LEU A 24 0.66 -2.51 -8.64
C LEU A 24 0.83 -2.48 -10.16
N ARG A 25 2.04 -2.78 -10.67
CA ARG A 25 2.35 -2.77 -12.10
C ARG A 25 2.23 -4.15 -12.76
N ASP A 26 1.99 -5.19 -11.96
CA ASP A 26 1.90 -6.55 -12.48
C ASP A 26 0.57 -6.73 -13.23
N PRO A 27 0.59 -7.12 -14.52
CA PRO A 27 -0.61 -7.28 -15.35
C PRO A 27 -1.65 -8.22 -14.75
N ARG A 28 -1.23 -9.21 -13.96
CA ARG A 28 -2.13 -10.19 -13.35
C ARG A 28 -3.10 -9.58 -12.36
N PHE A 29 -2.81 -8.39 -11.82
CA PHE A 29 -3.60 -7.74 -10.77
C PHE A 29 -4.29 -6.44 -11.22
N GLN A 30 -4.22 -6.06 -12.50
CA GLN A 30 -4.73 -4.76 -12.97
C GLN A 30 -6.22 -4.55 -12.72
N ASP A 31 -7.03 -5.60 -12.91
CA ASP A 31 -8.49 -5.53 -12.73
C ASP A 31 -8.94 -5.96 -11.32
N HIS A 32 -8.00 -6.19 -10.40
CA HIS A 32 -8.33 -6.67 -9.07
C HIS A 32 -8.57 -5.50 -8.11
N PRO A 33 -9.71 -5.47 -7.39
CA PRO A 33 -9.90 -4.51 -6.32
C PRO A 33 -8.88 -4.77 -5.20
N MET A 34 -8.27 -3.70 -4.69
CA MET A 34 -7.31 -3.75 -3.59
C MET A 34 -7.84 -2.94 -2.40
N VAL A 35 -7.65 -3.45 -1.19
CA VAL A 35 -8.11 -2.84 0.06
C VAL A 35 -6.91 -2.39 0.89
N LEU A 36 -6.96 -1.17 1.43
CA LEU A 36 -5.97 -0.69 2.37
C LEU A 36 -6.39 -1.06 3.79
N GLU A 37 -5.62 -1.92 4.45
CA GLU A 37 -5.80 -2.30 5.86
C GLU A 37 -4.67 -1.77 6.75
N THR A 38 -4.05 -0.66 6.33
CA THR A 38 -3.05 0.03 7.15
C THR A 38 -3.67 0.61 8.42
N PRO A 39 -2.89 0.91 9.48
CA PRO A 39 -3.41 1.62 10.65
C PRO A 39 -4.22 2.86 10.27
N LYS A 40 -5.35 3.09 10.95
CA LYS A 40 -6.32 4.13 10.62
C LYS A 40 -6.40 5.18 11.73
N GLY A 41 -6.49 6.45 11.34
CA GLY A 41 -6.97 7.53 12.20
C GLY A 41 -8.50 7.69 12.13
N PRO A 42 -9.09 8.52 13.01
CA PRO A 42 -10.54 8.72 13.11
C PRO A 42 -11.18 9.36 11.86
N ASP A 43 -10.38 10.02 11.01
CA ASP A 43 -10.84 10.75 9.83
C ASP A 43 -10.26 10.24 8.50
N LEU A 44 -9.65 9.05 8.52
CA LEU A 44 -9.07 8.36 7.36
C LEU A 44 -8.02 9.18 6.59
N ARG A 45 -7.37 10.17 7.22
CA ARG A 45 -6.28 10.94 6.59
C ARG A 45 -5.14 10.04 6.11
N GLU A 46 -4.83 9.01 6.89
CA GLU A 46 -3.77 8.04 6.59
C GLU A 46 -4.07 7.29 5.29
N ASP A 47 -5.34 6.96 5.04
CA ASP A 47 -5.76 6.25 3.83
C ASP A 47 -5.64 7.13 2.61
N LYS A 48 -6.10 8.38 2.69
CA LYS A 48 -5.94 9.35 1.61
C LYS A 48 -4.47 9.53 1.25
N ARG A 49 -3.60 9.63 2.27
CA ARG A 49 -2.14 9.73 2.10
C ARG A 49 -1.55 8.46 1.47
N ASN A 50 -1.93 7.28 1.94
CA ASN A 50 -1.45 6.01 1.42
C ASN A 50 -1.90 5.76 -0.02
N LEU A 51 -3.16 6.07 -0.33
CA LEU A 51 -3.72 5.97 -1.68
C LEU A 51 -3.02 6.93 -2.65
N ALA A 52 -2.78 8.18 -2.24
CA ALA A 52 -2.01 9.15 -3.03
C ALA A 52 -0.59 8.64 -3.33
N ARG A 53 0.09 8.06 -2.34
CA ARG A 53 1.42 7.43 -2.55
C ARG A 53 1.37 6.30 -3.56
N LEU A 54 0.40 5.38 -3.43
CA LEU A 54 0.27 4.24 -4.36
C LEU A 54 -0.03 4.71 -5.78
N ARG A 55 -0.89 5.72 -5.96
CA ARG A 55 -1.17 6.33 -7.26
C ARG A 55 0.09 6.93 -7.90
N CYS A 56 0.95 7.59 -7.12
CA CYS A 56 2.23 8.11 -7.61
C CYS A 56 3.17 7.01 -8.15
N LEU A 57 3.14 5.80 -7.57
CA LEU A 57 3.94 4.66 -8.04
C LEU A 57 3.51 4.14 -9.42
N LEU A 58 2.28 4.43 -9.85
CA LEU A 58 1.78 4.06 -11.18
C LEU A 58 2.26 5.02 -12.26
N THR A 59 2.48 6.29 -11.93
CA THR A 59 2.86 7.35 -12.88
C THR A 59 4.37 7.60 -12.99
N ALA A 60 5.17 7.11 -12.04
CA ALA A 60 6.63 7.26 -11.98
C ALA A 60 7.39 6.03 -12.52
#